data_AF-A0A6B3GT64-F1
#
_entry.id   AF-A0A6B3GT64-F1
#
_cell.length_a   1.000
_cell.length_b   1.000
_cell.length_c   1.000
_cell.angle_alpha   90.00
_cell.angle_beta   90.00
_cell.angle_gamma   90.00
#
_symmetry.space_group_name_H-M   'P 1'
#
loop_
_entity.id
_entity.type
_entity.pdbx_description
1 polymer ?
#
loop_
_entity_poly.entity_id
_entity_poly.type
_entity_poly.pdbx_seq_one_letter_code
_entity_poly.pdbx_strand_id
1 'polypeptide(L)'
;VDAALTALVGKGHHTLLTADAGPQKRYRQWLAVHRGSVRAVVGTRAAMFAPVRDLGLVALWDDGNENHSEQHAPRPHAREVLMLRAARENCAVLLGSVSCTVEAAQLVDSGWAVPVAADRAVTRAAAPRVRTIADHDLARDEAARTARLPSLAWQALRDGLR
;
A
#
# COMPACT_ATOMS: atom_id res chain seq x y z
N VAL A 1 10.81 -1.53 -4.38
CA VAL A 1 11.07 -0.84 -3.09
C VAL A 1 12.52 -1.02 -2.62
N ASP A 2 13.07 -2.24 -2.58
CA ASP A 2 14.46 -2.49 -2.15
C ASP A 2 15.52 -1.63 -2.86
N ALA A 3 15.48 -1.60 -4.20
CA ALA A 3 16.39 -0.78 -4.99
C ALA A 3 16.23 0.73 -4.70
N ALA A 4 14.99 1.20 -4.53
CA ALA A 4 14.70 2.61 -4.23
C ALA A 4 15.24 3.01 -2.85
N LEU A 5 15.06 2.16 -1.83
CA LEU A 5 15.63 2.40 -0.51
C LEU A 5 17.15 2.33 -0.52
N THR A 6 17.73 1.36 -1.23
CA THR A 6 19.18 1.28 -1.39
C THR A 6 19.75 2.57 -1.98
N ALA A 7 19.07 3.15 -2.98
CA ALA A 7 19.46 4.42 -3.58
C ALA A 7 19.32 5.61 -2.61
N LEU A 8 18.30 5.61 -1.76
CA LEU A 8 17.99 6.72 -0.86
C LEU A 8 18.85 6.72 0.42
N VAL A 9 18.99 5.57 1.07
CA VAL A 9 19.63 5.45 2.40
C VAL A 9 20.94 4.66 2.38
N GLY A 10 21.34 4.11 1.23
CA GLY A 10 22.55 3.30 1.09
C GLY A 10 22.35 1.82 1.42
N LYS A 11 23.36 1.00 1.11
CA LYS A 11 23.35 -0.45 1.36
C LYS A 11 23.47 -0.75 2.85
N GLY A 12 22.73 -1.76 3.33
CA GLY A 12 22.82 -2.24 4.71
C GLY A 12 22.01 -1.43 5.72
N HIS A 13 21.34 -0.35 5.31
CA HIS A 13 20.52 0.49 6.19
C HIS A 13 19.07 0.03 6.31
N HIS A 14 18.59 -0.79 5.37
CA HIS A 14 17.29 -1.45 5.44
C HIS A 14 17.40 -2.95 5.18
N THR A 15 16.34 -3.68 5.53
CA THR A 15 16.20 -5.10 5.18
C THR A 15 14.78 -5.43 4.75
N LEU A 16 14.65 -6.54 4.02
CA LEU A 16 13.38 -7.02 3.51
C LEU A 16 12.85 -8.19 4.33
N LEU A 17 11.62 -8.10 4.83
CA LEU A 17 10.88 -9.21 5.44
C LEU A 17 9.73 -9.62 4.52
N THR A 18 10.05 -10.35 3.45
CA THR A 18 9.07 -10.85 2.48
C THR A 18 8.88 -12.37 2.59
N ALA A 19 7.76 -12.88 2.09
CA ALA A 19 7.48 -14.32 2.09
C ALA A 19 8.46 -15.11 1.21
N ASP A 20 8.91 -14.53 0.10
CA ASP A 20 9.80 -15.18 -0.89
C ASP A 20 11.20 -15.47 -0.35
N ALA A 21 11.61 -14.80 0.73
CA ALA A 21 12.87 -15.08 1.38
C ALA A 21 12.81 -16.40 2.15
N GLY A 22 13.76 -17.30 1.89
CA GLY A 22 13.88 -18.56 2.62
C GLY A 22 14.01 -18.37 4.13
N PRO A 23 13.62 -19.36 4.97
CA PRO A 23 13.57 -19.23 6.43
C PRO A 23 14.86 -18.72 7.08
N GLN A 24 16.01 -19.22 6.63
CA GLN A 24 17.33 -18.81 7.13
C GLN A 24 17.63 -17.34 6.84
N LYS A 25 17.27 -16.84 5.64
CA LYS A 25 17.48 -15.44 5.26
C LYS A 25 16.60 -14.53 6.11
N ARG A 26 15.29 -14.85 6.23
CA ARG A 26 14.35 -14.09 7.07
C ARG A 26 14.79 -14.04 8.52
N TYR A 27 15.26 -15.17 9.07
CA TYR A 27 15.75 -15.22 10.45
C TYR A 27 16.98 -14.33 10.65
N ARG A 28 17.97 -14.37 9.74
CA ARG A 28 19.13 -13.47 9.82
C ARG A 28 18.74 -11.99 9.73
N GLN A 29 17.80 -11.64 8.86
CA GLN A 29 17.30 -10.28 8.70
C GLN A 29 16.56 -9.81 9.97
N TRP A 30 15.71 -10.67 10.53
CA TRP A 30 15.04 -10.41 11.81
C TRP A 30 16.03 -10.15 12.94
N LEU A 31 17.07 -10.99 13.07
CA LEU A 31 18.12 -10.80 14.07
C LEU A 31 18.90 -9.50 13.86
N ALA A 32 19.17 -9.12 12.60
CA ALA A 32 19.86 -7.86 12.30
C ALA A 32 19.04 -6.63 12.76
N VAL A 33 17.72 -6.67 12.57
CA VAL A 33 16.80 -5.62 13.07
C VAL A 33 16.74 -5.62 14.59
N HIS A 34 16.54 -6.79 15.20
CA HIS A 34 16.44 -6.93 16.66
C HIS A 34 17.72 -6.48 17.40
N ARG A 35 18.89 -6.73 16.80
CA ARG A 35 20.20 -6.27 17.31
C ARG A 35 20.48 -4.79 17.03
N GLY A 36 19.63 -4.11 16.26
CA GLY A 36 19.80 -2.70 15.88
C GLY A 36 20.83 -2.47 14.77
N SER A 37 21.35 -3.52 14.14
CA SER A 37 22.28 -3.41 13.00
C SER A 37 21.60 -2.83 11.76
N VAL A 38 20.28 -3.01 11.64
CA VAL A 38 19.43 -2.43 10.60
C VAL A 38 18.27 -1.70 11.27
N ARG A 39 18.01 -0.46 10.85
CA ARG A 39 16.99 0.41 11.47
C ARG A 39 15.77 0.67 10.58
N ALA A 40 15.75 0.14 9.37
CA ALA A 40 14.59 0.20 8.48
C ALA A 40 14.19 -1.18 7.99
N VAL A 41 12.89 -1.45 7.96
CA VAL A 41 12.33 -2.72 7.50
C VAL A 41 11.24 -2.44 6.50
N VAL A 42 11.30 -3.17 5.38
CA VAL A 42 10.19 -3.23 4.42
C VAL A 42 9.79 -4.68 4.27
N GLY A 43 8.50 -4.94 4.21
CA GLY A 43 8.02 -6.29 3.99
C GLY A 43 6.55 -6.31 3.68
N THR A 44 5.99 -7.52 3.70
CA THR A 44 4.55 -7.72 3.61
C THR A 44 3.93 -7.70 5.01
N ARG A 45 2.74 -8.30 5.18
CA ARG A 45 1.99 -8.36 6.45
C ARG A 45 2.86 -8.60 7.69
N ALA A 46 3.76 -9.58 7.67
CA ALA A 46 4.55 -9.97 8.85
C ALA A 46 5.53 -8.88 9.34
N ALA A 47 5.88 -7.90 8.49
CA ALA A 47 6.74 -6.79 8.88
C ALA A 47 6.11 -5.91 9.97
N MET A 48 4.79 -5.98 10.18
CA MET A 48 4.11 -5.30 11.29
C MET A 48 4.68 -5.64 12.67
N PHE A 49 5.33 -6.81 12.81
CA PHE A 49 5.97 -7.25 14.05
C PHE A 49 7.46 -6.98 14.12
N ALA A 50 8.06 -6.38 13.10
CA ALA A 50 9.51 -6.19 13.06
C ALA A 50 10.00 -5.34 14.25
N PRO A 51 10.98 -5.82 15.04
CA PRO A 51 11.40 -5.19 16.29
C PRO A 51 12.44 -4.09 16.04
N VAL A 52 12.06 -3.09 15.24
CA VAL A 52 12.90 -1.93 14.95
C VAL A 52 13.13 -1.13 16.23
N ARG A 53 14.40 -0.85 16.55
CA ARG A 53 14.77 0.01 17.70
C ARG A 53 14.50 1.47 17.38
N ASP A 54 14.07 2.23 18.38
CA ASP A 54 13.77 3.67 18.28
C ASP A 54 12.84 3.96 17.10
N LEU A 55 11.75 3.19 17.00
CA LEU A 55 10.79 3.27 15.90
C LEU A 55 10.21 4.68 15.83
N GLY A 56 10.53 5.41 14.76
CA GLY A 56 10.03 6.77 14.53
C GLY A 56 8.81 6.85 13.61
N LEU A 57 8.63 5.85 12.74
CA LEU A 57 7.56 5.82 11.74
C LEU A 57 7.18 4.39 11.40
N VAL A 58 5.88 4.14 11.32
CA VAL A 58 5.30 3.00 10.62
C VAL A 58 4.52 3.49 9.40
N ALA A 59 4.68 2.79 8.28
CA ALA A 59 3.96 3.10 7.05
C ALA A 59 3.30 1.85 6.49
N LEU A 60 2.05 1.97 6.07
CA LEU A 60 1.30 0.92 5.41
C LEU A 60 0.78 1.42 4.06
N TRP A 61 1.06 0.67 3.01
CA TRP A 61 0.50 0.92 1.69
C TRP A 61 -0.75 0.07 1.47
N ASP A 62 -1.81 0.68 0.95
CA ASP A 62 -3.09 0.09 0.63
C ASP A 62 -3.69 -0.66 1.82
N ASP A 63 -4.15 0.08 2.84
CA ASP A 63 -4.62 -0.51 4.09
C ASP A 63 -5.92 -1.33 3.96
N GLY A 64 -6.64 -1.19 2.85
CA GLY A 64 -7.80 -2.01 2.48
C GLY A 64 -7.45 -3.34 1.82
N ASN A 65 -6.17 -3.64 1.61
CA ASN A 65 -5.73 -4.88 0.98
C ASN A 65 -5.94 -6.07 1.93
N GLU A 66 -6.70 -7.09 1.49
CA GLU A 66 -6.97 -8.29 2.29
C GLU A 66 -5.69 -9.05 2.70
N ASN A 67 -4.59 -8.91 1.95
CA ASN A 67 -3.31 -9.52 2.30
C ASN A 67 -2.73 -9.00 3.62
N HIS A 68 -3.20 -7.85 4.11
CA HIS A 68 -2.83 -7.31 5.43
C HIS A 68 -3.53 -8.00 6.59
N SER A 69 -4.62 -8.74 6.33
CA SER A 69 -5.30 -9.57 7.32
C SER A 69 -4.62 -10.92 7.45
N GLU A 70 -4.24 -11.31 8.66
CA GLU A 70 -3.78 -12.67 8.93
C GLU A 70 -4.97 -13.63 9.00
N GLN A 71 -4.83 -14.79 8.34
CA GLN A 71 -5.90 -15.79 8.28
C GLN A 71 -5.88 -16.69 9.53
N HIS A 72 -4.69 -16.90 10.11
CA HIS A 72 -4.49 -17.72 11.29
C HIS A 72 -4.76 -16.94 12.57
N ALA A 73 -5.30 -17.59 13.60
CA ALA A 73 -5.49 -16.96 14.90
C ALA A 73 -4.15 -16.36 15.41
N PRO A 74 -4.13 -15.14 15.99
CA PRO A 74 -5.29 -14.34 16.42
C PRO A 74 -5.89 -13.41 15.34
N ARG A 75 -5.59 -13.65 14.05
CA ARG A 75 -6.07 -12.89 12.88
C ARG A 75 -5.82 -11.37 12.95
N PRO A 76 -4.61 -10.92 13.32
CA PRO A 76 -4.31 -9.50 13.32
C PRO A 76 -4.39 -8.91 11.91
N HIS A 77 -4.88 -7.67 11.84
CA HIS A 77 -4.74 -6.82 10.67
C HIS A 77 -3.51 -5.91 10.81
N ALA A 78 -2.73 -5.75 9.73
CA ALA A 78 -1.49 -4.95 9.78
C ALA A 78 -1.69 -3.51 10.24
N ARG A 79 -2.73 -2.82 9.72
CA ARG A 79 -3.11 -1.46 10.16
C ARG A 79 -3.27 -1.37 11.68
N GLU A 80 -4.05 -2.28 12.27
CA GLU A 80 -4.34 -2.29 13.71
C GLU A 80 -3.07 -2.53 14.54
N VAL A 81 -2.23 -3.49 14.14
CA VAL A 81 -0.97 -3.77 14.83
C VAL A 81 -0.04 -2.55 14.76
N LEU A 82 0.11 -1.94 13.59
CA LEU A 82 0.97 -0.77 13.41
C LEU A 82 0.46 0.44 14.19
N MET A 83 -0.85 0.68 14.22
CA MET A 83 -1.45 1.75 15.04
C MET A 83 -1.25 1.53 16.53
N LEU A 84 -1.47 0.30 17.02
CA LEU A 84 -1.21 -0.06 18.43
C LEU A 84 0.26 0.13 18.79
N ARG A 85 1.17 -0.25 17.89
CA ARG A 85 2.60 -0.03 18.07
C ARG A 85 2.93 1.45 18.11
N ALA A 86 2.39 2.25 17.20
CA ALA A 86 2.61 3.68 17.19
C ALA A 86 2.16 4.38 18.47
N ALA A 87 1.01 3.99 19.01
CA ALA A 87 0.54 4.50 20.30
C ALA A 87 1.45 4.09 21.46
N ARG A 88 1.99 2.86 21.45
CA ARG A 88 2.87 2.34 22.53
C ARG A 88 4.31 2.83 22.45
N GLU A 89 4.84 2.96 21.24
CA GLU A 89 6.23 3.33 20.96
C GLU A 89 6.37 4.84 20.69
N ASN A 90 5.26 5.59 20.74
CA ASN A 90 5.19 7.03 20.46
C ASN A 90 5.80 7.39 19.09
N CYS A 91 5.35 6.71 18.05
CA CYS A 91 5.85 6.89 16.68
C CYS A 91 4.76 7.36 15.72
N ALA A 92 5.17 7.91 14.57
CA ALA A 92 4.22 8.36 13.56
C ALA A 92 3.60 7.17 12.80
N VAL A 93 2.35 7.34 12.35
CA VAL A 93 1.68 6.40 11.42
C VAL A 93 1.42 7.11 10.10
N LEU A 94 1.77 6.45 9.00
CA LEU A 94 1.39 6.87 7.66
C LEU A 94 0.62 5.74 6.96
N LEU A 95 -0.63 6.01 6.59
CA LEU A 95 -1.41 5.15 5.71
C LEU A 95 -1.45 5.80 4.33
N GLY A 96 -0.94 5.09 3.32
CA GLY A 96 -0.98 5.53 1.93
C GLY A 96 -1.82 4.59 1.10
N SER A 97 -2.73 5.09 0.29
CA SER A 97 -3.51 4.27 -0.64
C SER A 97 -3.96 5.11 -1.85
N VAL A 98 -4.32 4.43 -2.94
CA VAL A 98 -4.95 5.05 -4.11
C VAL A 98 -6.44 5.34 -3.88
N SER A 99 -7.03 4.73 -2.85
CA SER A 99 -8.41 4.92 -2.42
C SER A 99 -8.46 5.22 -0.93
N CYS A 100 -9.54 5.86 -0.46
CA CYS A 100 -9.77 6.06 0.97
C CYS A 100 -10.66 4.92 1.48
N THR A 101 -10.15 4.10 2.42
CA THR A 101 -10.92 3.08 3.12
C THR A 101 -11.87 3.72 4.14
N VAL A 102 -12.90 2.99 4.57
CA VAL A 102 -13.82 3.48 5.62
C VAL A 102 -13.07 3.68 6.93
N GLU A 103 -12.12 2.79 7.23
CA GLU A 103 -11.30 2.85 8.42
C GLU A 103 -10.36 4.06 8.39
N ALA A 104 -9.66 4.31 7.27
CA ALA A 104 -8.85 5.52 7.13
C ALA A 104 -9.70 6.80 7.19
N ALA A 105 -10.89 6.80 6.57
CA ALA A 105 -11.83 7.92 6.65
C ALA A 105 -12.27 8.18 8.10
N GLN A 106 -12.55 7.13 8.87
CA GLN A 106 -12.92 7.24 10.29
C GLN A 106 -11.77 7.80 11.15
N LEU A 107 -10.51 7.45 10.85
CA LEU A 107 -9.36 8.03 11.56
C LEU A 107 -9.24 9.53 11.31
N VAL A 108 -9.53 9.98 10.08
CA VAL A 108 -9.54 11.41 9.74
C VAL A 108 -10.73 12.12 10.37
N ASP A 109 -11.93 11.55 10.25
CA ASP A 109 -13.18 12.12 10.76
C ASP A 109 -13.16 12.29 12.29
N SER A 110 -12.60 11.31 13.01
CA SER A 110 -12.41 11.38 14.46
C SER A 110 -11.29 12.33 14.91
N GLY A 111 -10.50 12.88 13.98
CA GLY A 111 -9.33 13.72 14.27
C GLY A 111 -8.11 12.95 14.80
N TRP A 112 -8.14 11.62 14.77
CA TRP A 112 -6.99 10.80 15.17
C TRP A 112 -5.83 10.89 14.16
N ALA A 113 -6.17 10.99 12.87
CA ALA A 113 -5.23 11.24 11.78
C ALA A 113 -5.57 12.54 11.04
N VAL A 114 -4.58 13.08 10.31
CA VAL A 114 -4.77 14.20 9.40
C VAL A 114 -4.62 13.74 7.96
N PRO A 115 -5.41 14.27 7.01
CA PRO A 115 -5.27 13.90 5.61
C PRO A 115 -4.02 14.54 5.02
N VAL A 116 -3.20 13.74 4.34
CA VAL A 116 -2.07 14.21 3.53
C VAL A 116 -2.46 14.06 2.07
N ALA A 117 -2.97 15.12 1.47
CA ALA A 117 -3.45 15.14 0.09
C ALA A 117 -2.70 16.19 -0.74
N ALA A 118 -2.40 15.85 -1.98
CA ALA A 118 -1.88 16.82 -2.95
C ALA A 118 -3.01 17.74 -3.44
N ASP A 119 -2.64 18.92 -3.94
CA ASP A 119 -3.60 19.85 -4.53
C ASP A 119 -4.46 19.18 -5.61
N ARG A 120 -5.68 19.67 -5.76
CA ARG A 120 -6.66 19.13 -6.71
C ARG A 120 -6.10 19.06 -8.14
N ALA A 121 -5.29 20.03 -8.55
CA ALA A 121 -4.67 20.05 -9.87
C ALA A 121 -3.66 18.90 -10.06
N VAL A 122 -2.79 18.68 -9.06
CA VAL A 122 -1.80 17.59 -9.06
C VAL A 122 -2.50 16.24 -9.06
N THR A 123 -3.49 16.09 -8.18
CA THR A 123 -4.31 14.87 -8.08
C THR A 123 -5.01 14.59 -9.41
N ARG A 124 -5.61 15.60 -10.06
CA ARG A 124 -6.30 15.41 -11.34
C ARG A 124 -5.37 15.05 -12.50
N ALA A 125 -4.14 15.57 -12.49
CA ALA A 125 -3.14 15.24 -13.51
C ALA A 125 -2.63 13.80 -13.38
N ALA A 126 -2.50 13.28 -12.16
CA ALA A 126 -2.05 11.93 -11.88
C ALA A 126 -3.18 10.88 -11.85
N ALA A 127 -4.44 11.30 -11.67
CA ALA A 127 -5.58 10.39 -11.58
C ALA A 127 -5.84 9.65 -12.91
N PRO A 128 -6.29 8.39 -12.86
CA PRO A 128 -6.69 7.65 -14.05
C PRO A 128 -7.85 8.36 -14.74
N ARG A 129 -7.79 8.46 -16.08
CA ARG A 129 -8.88 9.02 -16.88
C ARG A 129 -10.06 8.06 -16.89
N VAL A 130 -11.13 8.43 -16.20
CA VAL A 130 -12.40 7.70 -16.27
C VAL A 130 -13.20 8.23 -17.46
N ARG A 131 -13.47 7.35 -18.44
CA ARG A 131 -14.38 7.63 -19.55
C ARG A 131 -15.62 6.75 -19.37
N THR A 132 -16.77 7.40 -19.27
CA THR A 132 -18.07 6.70 -19.28
C THR A 132 -18.50 6.46 -20.72
N ILE A 133 -19.15 5.33 -20.96
CA ILE A 133 -19.80 5.04 -22.25
C ILE A 133 -21.10 5.85 -22.27
N ALA A 134 -21.33 6.65 -23.31
CA ALA A 134 -22.58 7.38 -23.49
C ALA A 134 -23.52 6.66 -24.48
N ASP A 135 -24.81 7.02 -24.47
CA ASP A 135 -25.83 6.37 -25.33
C ASP A 135 -25.48 6.42 -26.82
N HIS A 136 -24.82 7.49 -27.26
CA HIS A 136 -24.37 7.62 -28.66
C HIS A 136 -23.21 6.68 -29.02
N ASP A 137 -22.39 6.27 -28.04
CA ASP A 137 -21.32 5.29 -28.24
C ASP A 137 -21.93 3.89 -28.37
N LEU A 138 -22.97 3.59 -27.57
CA LEU A 138 -23.74 2.34 -27.66
C LEU A 138 -24.57 2.24 -28.94
N ALA A 139 -25.03 3.36 -29.49
CA ALA A 139 -25.75 3.41 -30.76
C ALA A 139 -24.84 3.13 -31.97
N ARG A 140 -23.54 3.45 -31.87
CA ARG A 140 -22.55 3.16 -32.92
C ARG A 140 -22.04 1.71 -32.90
N ASP A 141 -22.21 1.02 -31.78
CA ASP A 141 -21.79 -0.37 -31.59
C ASP A 141 -22.91 -1.15 -30.89
N GLU A 142 -23.93 -1.55 -31.68
CA GLU A 142 -25.08 -2.27 -31.15
C GLU A 142 -24.70 -3.63 -30.53
N ALA A 143 -23.60 -4.24 -31.02
CA ALA A 143 -23.00 -5.45 -30.48
C ALA A 143 -22.24 -5.24 -29.16
N ALA A 144 -21.82 -4.00 -28.84
CA ALA A 144 -21.17 -3.69 -27.56
C ALA A 144 -22.08 -3.92 -26.35
N ARG A 145 -23.42 -3.92 -26.51
CA ARG A 145 -24.34 -4.18 -25.40
C ARG A 145 -24.29 -5.63 -24.91
N THR A 146 -23.94 -6.57 -25.79
CA THR A 146 -23.85 -8.01 -25.50
C THR A 146 -22.41 -8.50 -25.42
N ALA A 147 -21.44 -7.72 -25.92
CA ALA A 147 -20.02 -8.06 -25.85
C ALA A 147 -19.47 -7.98 -24.40
N ARG A 148 -18.60 -8.93 -24.05
CA ARG A 148 -17.87 -8.90 -22.76
C ARG A 148 -16.91 -7.71 -22.65
N LEU A 149 -16.41 -7.21 -23.78
CA LEU A 149 -15.49 -6.07 -23.88
C LEU A 149 -15.98 -5.16 -25.02
N PRO A 150 -16.65 -4.04 -24.71
CA PRO A 150 -17.06 -3.05 -25.71
C PRO A 150 -15.87 -2.54 -26.52
N SER A 151 -16.10 -2.19 -27.80
CA SER A 151 -15.03 -1.70 -28.69
C SER A 151 -14.30 -0.47 -28.11
N LEU A 152 -15.01 0.42 -27.40
CA LEU A 152 -14.41 1.58 -26.73
C LEU A 152 -13.42 1.16 -25.62
N ALA A 153 -13.78 0.15 -24.82
CA ALA A 153 -12.91 -0.36 -23.77
C ALA A 153 -11.67 -1.05 -24.37
N TRP A 154 -11.85 -1.80 -25.46
CA TRP A 154 -10.74 -2.42 -26.17
C TRP A 154 -9.79 -1.40 -26.80
N GLN A 155 -10.32 -0.35 -27.43
CA GLN A 155 -9.51 0.75 -28.00
C GLN A 155 -8.74 1.48 -26.91
N ALA A 156 -9.38 1.79 -25.78
CA ALA A 156 -8.74 2.44 -24.64
C ALA A 156 -7.58 1.59 -24.07
N LEU A 157 -7.79 0.27 -23.94
CA LEU A 157 -6.74 -0.66 -23.52
C LEU A 157 -5.58 -0.69 -24.52
N ARG A 158 -5.88 -0.82 -25.82
CA ARG A 158 -4.87 -0.88 -26.88
C ARG A 158 -4.03 0.40 -26.92
N ASP A 159 -4.68 1.56 -26.82
CA ASP A 159 -3.99 2.85 -26.89
C ASP A 159 -3.18 3.12 -25.62
N GLY A 160 -3.61 2.63 -24.45
CA GLY A 160 -2.89 2.78 -23.19
C GLY A 160 -1.72 1.81 -22.98
N LEU A 161 -1.63 0.74 -23.78
CA LEU A 161 -0.52 -0.24 -23.76
C LEU A 161 0.58 0.07 -24.79
N ARG A 162 0.44 1.15 -25.57
CA ARG A 162 1.48 1.69 -26.45
C ARG A 162 2.41 2.62 -25.68
#